data_AF-W2LP90-F1
#
_entry.id   AF-W2LP90-F1
#
_cell.length_a   1.000
_cell.length_b   1.000
_cell.length_c   1.000
_cell.angle_alpha   90.00
_cell.angle_beta   90.00
_cell.angle_gamma   90.00
#
_symmetry.space_group_name_H-M   'P 1'
#
loop_
_entity.id
_entity.type
_entity.pdbx_description
1 polymer ?
#
loop_
_entity_poly.entity_id
_entity_poly.type
_entity_poly.pdbx_seq_one_letter_code
_entity_poly.pdbx_strand_id
1 'polypeptide(L)'
;MAEVPSNDIRFQMELEFIQCLASPAYLNFLAINRYFENPAFMNYLQYLKYWKQPQYAKYIVYPHCLAFLDMLDDERFRQMIAREDFMTLVHGQQFYHWQTFLNNRSEGRPQEAVADPTETS
;
A
#
# COMPACT_ATOMS: atom_id res chain seq x y z
N MET A 1 -8.57 2.85 33.67
CA MET A 1 -8.49 1.63 32.84
C MET A 1 -8.99 2.02 31.46
N ALA A 2 -8.15 1.95 30.43
CA ALA A 2 -8.60 2.24 29.06
C ALA A 2 -9.59 1.15 28.64
N GLU A 3 -10.79 1.53 28.19
CA GLU A 3 -11.76 0.58 27.65
C GLU A 3 -11.11 -0.17 26.49
N VAL A 4 -11.11 -1.49 26.60
CA VAL A 4 -10.64 -2.41 25.55
C VAL A 4 -11.58 -2.22 24.36
N PRO A 5 -11.13 -1.65 23.23
CA PRO A 5 -12.02 -1.40 22.10
C PRO A 5 -12.60 -2.73 21.60
N SER A 6 -13.89 -2.73 21.24
CA SER A 6 -14.58 -3.87 20.64
C SER A 6 -13.82 -4.38 19.40
N ASN A 7 -13.94 -5.67 19.09
CA ASN A 7 -13.20 -6.30 17.99
C ASN A 7 -13.40 -5.59 16.65
N ASP A 8 -14.59 -5.06 16.38
CA ASP A 8 -14.88 -4.31 15.15
C ASP A 8 -14.12 -2.98 15.08
N ILE A 9 -14.02 -2.27 16.22
CA ILE A 9 -13.29 -1.01 16.32
C ILE A 9 -11.80 -1.26 16.11
N ARG A 10 -11.24 -2.33 16.70
CA ARG A 10 -9.85 -2.72 16.49
C ARG A 10 -9.56 -3.01 15.01
N PHE A 11 -10.43 -3.78 14.38
CA PHE A 11 -10.29 -4.11 12.96
C PHE A 11 -10.29 -2.85 12.09
N GLN A 12 -11.22 -1.92 12.34
CA GLN A 12 -11.29 -0.66 11.61
C GLN A 12 -10.05 0.21 11.86
N MET A 13 -9.59 0.32 13.10
CA MET A 13 -8.37 1.06 13.43
C MET A 13 -7.13 0.46 12.74
N GLU A 14 -7.00 -0.86 12.72
CA GLU A 14 -5.91 -1.56 12.02
C GLU A 14 -5.99 -1.32 10.50
N LEU A 15 -7.20 -1.33 9.93
CA LEU A 15 -7.44 -1.07 8.51
C LEU A 15 -7.10 0.37 8.13
N GLU A 16 -7.47 1.35 8.95
CA GLU A 16 -7.11 2.75 8.72
C GLU A 16 -5.60 2.94 8.86
N PHE A 17 -5.00 2.35 9.91
CA PHE A 17 -3.57 2.43 10.16
C PHE A 17 -2.73 1.85 9.01
N ILE A 18 -3.05 0.64 8.53
CA ILE A 18 -2.30 0.04 7.42
C ILE A 18 -2.43 0.90 6.17
N GLN A 19 -3.61 1.47 5.90
CA GLN A 19 -3.79 2.35 4.75
C GLN A 19 -3.01 3.65 4.87
N CYS A 20 -2.80 4.19 6.08
CA CYS A 20 -1.91 5.34 6.28
C CYS A 20 -0.46 5.05 5.88
N LEU A 21 0.00 3.79 5.94
CA LEU A 21 1.34 3.41 5.45
C LEU A 21 1.51 3.59 3.94
N ALA A 22 0.41 3.74 3.18
CA ALA A 22 0.47 4.09 1.76
C ALA A 22 1.02 5.50 1.51
N SER A 23 1.08 6.36 2.54
CA SER A 23 1.59 7.73 2.45
C SER A 23 3.07 7.82 2.82
N PRO A 24 3.96 8.24 1.90
CA PRO A 24 5.39 8.40 2.18
C PRO A 24 5.68 9.47 3.23
N ALA A 25 4.85 10.51 3.30
CA ALA A 25 4.95 11.54 4.33
C ALA A 25 4.69 10.96 5.73
N TYR A 26 3.75 10.02 5.84
CA TYR A 26 3.49 9.32 7.10
C TYR A 26 4.64 8.38 7.47
N LEU A 27 5.19 7.64 6.51
CA LEU A 27 6.38 6.81 6.74
C LEU A 27 7.59 7.64 7.18
N ASN A 28 7.79 8.81 6.58
CA ASN A 28 8.83 9.74 6.97
C ASN A 28 8.62 10.25 8.42
N PHE A 29 7.39 10.62 8.77
CA PHE A 29 7.04 10.98 10.15
C PHE A 29 7.37 9.85 11.13
N LEU A 30 7.01 8.60 10.81
CA LEU A 30 7.34 7.44 11.65
C LEU A 30 8.86 7.25 11.80
N ALA A 31 9.61 7.47 10.73
CA ALA A 31 11.07 7.35 10.74
C ALA A 31 11.74 8.43 11.59
N ILE A 32 11.35 9.69 11.43
CA ILE A 32 11.91 10.82 12.20
C ILE A 32 11.66 10.64 13.71
N ASN A 33 10.49 10.13 14.08
CA ASN A 33 10.13 9.86 15.47
C ASN A 33 10.70 8.52 16.00
N ARG A 34 11.54 7.83 15.23
CA ARG A 34 12.23 6.59 15.62
C ARG A 34 11.30 5.43 15.99
N TYR A 35 10.09 5.38 15.43
CA TYR A 35 9.17 4.27 15.68
C TYR A 35 9.74 2.93 15.17
N PHE A 36 10.51 2.94 14.09
CA PHE A 36 11.12 1.73 13.51
C PHE A 36 12.30 1.16 14.30
N GLU A 37 12.82 1.91 15.28
CA GLU A 37 13.84 1.40 16.22
C GLU A 37 13.20 0.61 17.36
N ASN A 38 11.88 0.78 17.59
CA ASN A 38 11.17 0.07 18.65
C ASN A 38 10.81 -1.36 18.19
N PRO A 39 11.34 -2.41 18.85
CA PRO A 39 11.04 -3.79 18.48
C PRO A 39 9.56 -4.15 18.65
N ALA A 40 8.84 -3.52 19.58
CA ALA A 40 7.40 -3.73 19.73
C ALA A 40 6.63 -3.24 18.51
N PHE A 41 7.05 -2.11 17.93
CA PHE A 41 6.43 -1.58 16.71
C PHE A 41 6.74 -2.45 15.49
N MET A 42 7.98 -2.94 15.36
CA MET A 42 8.34 -3.88 14.29
C MET A 42 7.55 -5.19 14.38
N ASN A 43 7.34 -5.72 15.59
CA ASN A 43 6.46 -6.87 15.80
C ASN A 43 5.00 -6.59 15.40
N TYR A 44 4.53 -5.36 15.63
CA TYR A 44 3.19 -4.95 15.20
C TYR A 44 3.07 -4.87 13.67
N LEU A 45 4.09 -4.35 12.97
CA LEU A 45 4.14 -4.38 11.50
C LEU A 45 4.13 -5.82 10.96
N GLN A 46 4.87 -6.73 11.60
CA GLN A 46 4.84 -8.14 11.26
C GLN A 46 3.46 -8.76 11.46
N TYR A 47 2.75 -8.39 12.53
CA TYR A 47 1.36 -8.79 12.75
C TYR A 47 0.46 -8.31 11.61
N LEU A 48 0.57 -7.04 11.18
CA LEU A 48 -0.22 -6.48 10.07
C LEU A 48 -0.04 -7.17 8.71
N LYS A 49 0.97 -8.04 8.54
CA LYS A 49 1.11 -8.83 7.31
C LYS A 49 -0.06 -9.79 7.08
N TYR A 50 -0.91 -10.04 8.08
CA TYR A 50 -2.16 -10.78 7.88
C TYR A 50 -3.07 -10.12 6.83
N TRP A 51 -3.00 -8.78 6.65
CA TRP A 51 -3.78 -8.04 5.65
C TRP A 51 -3.47 -8.45 4.20
N LYS A 52 -2.33 -9.12 3.95
CA LYS A 52 -1.98 -9.67 2.64
C LYS A 52 -2.80 -10.90 2.25
N GLN A 53 -3.44 -11.56 3.21
CA GLN A 53 -4.29 -12.70 2.92
C GLN A 53 -5.55 -12.25 2.14
N PRO A 54 -6.01 -13.02 1.14
CA PRO A 54 -7.10 -12.61 0.25
C PRO A 54 -8.41 -12.27 0.98
N GLN A 55 -8.64 -12.91 2.13
CA GLN A 55 -9.82 -12.66 2.97
C GLN A 55 -9.88 -11.24 3.55
N TYR A 56 -8.73 -10.59 3.76
CA TYR A 56 -8.61 -9.25 4.31
C TYR A 56 -8.22 -8.20 3.26
N ALA A 57 -7.39 -8.59 2.28
CA ALA A 57 -6.92 -7.71 1.21
C ALA A 57 -8.06 -7.04 0.43
N LYS A 58 -9.25 -7.68 0.36
CA LYS A 58 -10.45 -7.13 -0.26
C LYS A 58 -10.95 -5.81 0.35
N TYR A 59 -10.55 -5.49 1.58
CA TYR A 59 -10.93 -4.24 2.26
C TYR A 59 -9.91 -3.11 2.04
N ILE A 60 -8.75 -3.41 1.45
CA ILE A 60 -7.69 -2.42 1.22
C ILE A 60 -8.04 -1.58 0.00
N VAL A 61 -8.16 -0.26 0.19
CA VAL A 61 -8.40 0.69 -0.91
C VAL A 61 -7.09 1.09 -1.59
N TYR A 62 -6.00 1.21 -0.81
CA TYR A 62 -4.69 1.68 -1.27
C TYR A 62 -3.66 0.53 -1.28
N PRO A 63 -3.49 -0.21 -2.39
CA PRO A 63 -2.63 -1.40 -2.43
C PRO A 63 -1.15 -1.11 -2.13
N HIS A 64 -0.70 0.13 -2.32
CA HIS A 64 0.65 0.57 -2.00
C HIS A 64 1.04 0.36 -0.54
N CYS A 65 0.09 0.36 0.40
CA CYS A 65 0.41 0.10 1.81
C CYS A 65 1.06 -1.28 2.01
N LEU A 66 0.62 -2.29 1.27
CA LEU A 66 1.15 -3.66 1.37
C LEU A 66 2.57 -3.73 0.82
N ALA A 67 2.84 -3.02 -0.28
CA ALA A 67 4.18 -2.94 -0.86
C ALA A 67 5.16 -2.22 0.09
N PHE A 68 4.74 -1.11 0.70
CA PHE A 68 5.57 -0.43 1.69
C PHE A 68 5.76 -1.24 2.97
N LEU A 69 4.75 -2.00 3.40
CA LEU A 69 4.88 -2.90 4.54
C LEU A 69 6.00 -3.93 4.32
N ASP A 70 6.15 -4.44 3.08
CA ASP A 70 7.27 -5.32 2.72
C ASP A 70 8.61 -4.56 2.67
N MET A 71 8.63 -3.32 2.15
CA MET A 71 9.84 -2.51 2.10
C MET A 71 10.37 -2.13 3.50
N LEU A 72 9.46 -1.97 4.48
CA LEU A 72 9.82 -1.65 5.87
C LEU A 72 10.60 -2.78 6.58
N ASP A 73 10.60 -4.00 6.04
CA ASP A 73 11.48 -5.07 6.54
C ASP A 73 12.96 -4.74 6.32
N ASP A 74 13.29 -4.02 5.25
CA ASP A 74 14.67 -3.59 4.97
C ASP A 74 15.03 -2.39 5.86
N GLU A 75 16.10 -2.56 6.63
CA GLU A 75 16.67 -1.50 7.45
C GLU A 75 17.14 -0.30 6.62
N ARG A 76 17.67 -0.55 5.42
CA ARG A 76 18.14 0.51 4.53
C ARG A 76 16.99 1.42 4.11
N PHE A 77 15.85 0.83 3.77
CA PHE A 77 14.66 1.59 3.41
C PHE A 77 14.17 2.44 4.58
N ARG A 78 14.14 1.88 5.80
CA ARG A 78 13.77 2.63 7.03
C ARG A 78 14.67 3.84 7.29
N GLN A 79 15.98 3.70 7.04
CA GLN A 79 16.92 4.83 7.16
C GLN A 79 16.75 5.84 6.01
N MET A 80 16.49 5.36 4.79
CA MET A 80 16.33 6.23 3.62
C MET A 80 15.04 7.05 3.68
N ILE A 81 13.92 6.47 4.14
CA ILE A 81 12.63 7.17 4.22
C ILE A 81 12.61 8.28 5.28
N ALA A 82 13.57 8.29 6.21
CA ALA A 82 13.78 9.42 7.13
C ALA A 82 14.25 10.69 6.40
N ARG A 83 14.83 10.56 5.20
CA ARG A 83 15.31 11.69 4.39
C ARG A 83 14.18 12.27 3.55
N GLU A 84 14.01 13.59 3.60
CA GLU A 84 12.96 14.32 2.88
C GLU A 84 13.08 14.18 1.35
N ASP A 85 14.31 14.20 0.81
CA ASP A 85 14.57 14.02 -0.62
C ASP A 85 14.02 12.68 -1.13
N PHE A 86 14.24 11.61 -0.37
CA PHE A 86 13.82 10.27 -0.73
C PHE A 86 12.30 10.11 -0.57
N MET A 87 11.71 10.70 0.48
CA MET A 87 10.25 10.74 0.64
C MET A 87 9.56 11.42 -0.56
N THR A 88 10.10 12.56 -1.02
CA THR A 88 9.57 13.29 -2.17
C THR A 88 9.72 12.49 -3.46
N LEU A 89 10.85 11.79 -3.63
CA LEU A 89 11.05 10.86 -4.74
C LEU A 89 10.01 9.73 -4.73
N VAL A 90 9.79 9.09 -3.59
CA VAL A 90 8.82 7.99 -3.44
C VAL A 90 7.40 8.51 -3.71
N HIS A 91 7.04 9.70 -3.22
CA HIS A 91 5.76 10.34 -3.51
C HIS A 91 5.58 10.60 -5.01
N GLY A 92 6.62 11.10 -5.69
CA GLY A 92 6.60 11.25 -7.15
C GLY A 92 6.41 9.91 -7.88
N GLN A 93 7.13 8.86 -7.47
CA GLN A 93 7.02 7.52 -8.06
C GLN A 93 5.62 6.92 -7.89
N GLN A 94 4.99 7.12 -6.73
CA GLN A 94 3.59 6.70 -6.54
C GLN A 94 2.65 7.41 -7.51
N PHE A 95 2.81 8.73 -7.69
CA PHE A 95 1.98 9.49 -8.63
C PHE A 95 2.09 8.98 -10.07
N TYR A 96 3.31 8.70 -10.54
CA TYR A 96 3.52 8.15 -11.90
C TYR A 96 2.91 6.75 -12.06
N HIS A 97 2.95 5.93 -11.01
CA HIS A 97 2.27 4.64 -11.00
C HIS A 97 0.75 4.81 -11.17
N TRP A 98 0.12 5.71 -10.42
CA TRP A 98 -1.32 5.99 -10.57
C TRP A 98 -1.69 6.54 -11.95
N GLN A 99 -0.88 7.42 -12.54
CA GLN A 99 -1.10 7.91 -13.91
C GLN A 99 -1.05 6.78 -14.96
N THR A 100 -0.08 5.88 -14.83
CA THR A 100 0.08 4.76 -15.77
C THR A 100 -1.02 3.72 -15.60
N PHE A 101 -1.42 3.40 -14.36
CA PHE A 101 -2.50 2.44 -14.08
C PHE A 101 -3.88 2.93 -14.52
N LEU A 102 -4.18 4.23 -14.41
CA LEU A 102 -5.42 4.81 -14.94
C LEU A 102 -5.43 4.83 -16.47
N ASN A 103 -4.31 5.17 -17.11
CA ASN A 103 -4.18 5.17 -18.57
C ASN A 103 -4.32 3.76 -19.17
N ASN A 104 -3.70 2.75 -18.57
CA ASN A 104 -3.84 1.36 -19.04
C ASN A 104 -5.28 0.83 -18.88
N ARG A 105 -6.11 1.46 -18.04
CA ARG A 105 -7.54 1.11 -17.88
C ARG A 105 -8.41 1.79 -18.94
N SER A 106 -8.05 2.97 -19.43
CA SER A 106 -8.76 3.65 -20.53
C SER A 106 -8.40 3.08 -21.90
N GLU A 107 -7.22 2.49 -22.04
CA GLU A 107 -6.80 1.75 -23.25
C GLU A 107 -7.42 0.35 -23.35
N GLY A 108 -8.10 -0.12 -22.30
CA GLY A 108 -8.86 -1.37 -22.27
C GLY A 108 -10.24 -1.30 -22.95
N ARG A 109 -10.37 -0.67 -24.13
CA ARG A 109 -11.42 -1.09 -25.07
C ARG A 109 -10.88 -2.34 -25.76
N PRO A 110 -11.51 -3.51 -25.61
CA PRO A 110 -11.19 -4.64 -26.48
C PRO A 110 -11.42 -4.14 -27.91
N GLN A 111 -10.38 -4.15 -28.74
CA GLN A 111 -10.62 -4.18 -30.18
C GLN A 111 -11.49 -5.41 -30.39
N GLU A 112 -12.73 -5.16 -30.81
CA GLU A 112 -13.67 -6.19 -31.21
C GLU A 112 -12.92 -7.18 -32.10
N ALA A 113 -12.98 -8.45 -31.70
CA ALA A 113 -12.63 -9.56 -32.55
C ALA A 113 -13.46 -9.41 -33.84
N VAL A 114 -12.82 -8.93 -34.91
CA VAL A 114 -13.37 -9.05 -36.26
C VAL A 114 -13.31 -10.55 -36.55
N ALA A 115 -14.41 -11.21 -36.24
CA ALA A 115 -14.69 -12.57 -36.65
C ALA A 115 -14.69 -12.60 -38.18
N ASP A 116 -13.64 -13.19 -38.75
CA ASP A 116 -13.76 -13.86 -40.04
C ASP A 116 -14.44 -15.21 -39.74
N PRO A 117 -15.66 -15.43 -40.24
CA PRO A 117 -15.75 -16.46 -41.26
C PRO A 117 -16.85 -16.23 -42.31
N THR A 118 -16.47 -16.52 -43.56
CA THR A 118 -17.25 -17.18 -44.65
C THR A 118 -18.52 -16.49 -45.19
N GLU A 119 -18.58 -16.19 -46.50
CA GLU A 119 -19.03 -17.12 -47.56
C GLU A 119 -19.46 -16.39 -48.88
N THR A 120 -19.17 -17.03 -50.02
CA THR A 120 -19.91 -16.97 -51.32
C THR A 120 -19.65 -15.83 -52.34
N SER A 121 -18.81 -16.10 -53.35
CA SER A 121 -19.19 -16.35 -54.76
C SER A 121 -17.97 -16.34 -55.70
#